data_AF-A0A7H8MGI3-F1
#
_entry.id   AF-A0A7H8MGI3-F1
#
_cell.length_a   1.000
_cell.length_b   1.000
_cell.length_c   1.000
_cell.angle_alpha   90.00
_cell.angle_beta   90.00
_cell.angle_gamma   90.00
#
_symmetry.space_group_name_H-M   'P 1'
#
loop_
_entity.id
_entity.type
_entity.pdbx_description
1 polymer ?
#
loop_
_entity_poly.entity_id
_entity_poly.type
_entity_poly.pdbx_seq_one_letter_code
_entity_poly.pdbx_strand_id
1 'polypeptide(L)'
;MTETTPYDADRARFTRQALARLVLCDHAVDVADGAAGLVATENDPDTGPGGRVSQAFQLIELAERALASAVIYERERGSSWAEIAQYLGIGPAEAEDRFGANLDSWNTAFEVPYRLDDAGRKRIPQLPTAAYDPARACDQLNTWAGNRLILVNDKRPVSSGLVMAVPEKELPSVTP
;
A
#
# COMPACT_ATOMS: atom_id res chain seq x y z
N MET A 1 -7.92 26.96 -8.77
CA MET A 1 -8.28 25.83 -9.66
C MET A 1 -7.31 24.71 -9.35
N THR A 2 -7.75 23.67 -8.66
CA THR A 2 -6.91 22.49 -8.37
C THR A 2 -6.73 21.72 -9.67
N GLU A 3 -5.58 21.86 -10.31
CA GLU A 3 -5.19 21.00 -11.43
C GLU A 3 -5.19 19.54 -10.95
N THR A 4 -6.17 18.79 -11.45
CA THR A 4 -6.25 17.34 -11.34
C THR A 4 -5.17 16.71 -12.21
N THR A 5 -4.38 15.81 -11.65
CA THR A 5 -3.37 15.03 -12.39
C THR A 5 -4.00 13.80 -13.05
N PRO A 6 -3.38 13.22 -14.10
CA PRO A 6 -3.85 11.95 -14.68
C PRO A 6 -3.98 10.82 -13.65
N TYR A 7 -3.12 10.82 -12.62
CA TYR A 7 -3.15 9.85 -11.51
C TYR A 7 -4.41 9.96 -10.66
N ASP A 8 -5.00 11.17 -10.55
CA ASP A 8 -6.23 11.37 -9.79
C ASP A 8 -7.43 10.69 -10.48
N ALA A 9 -7.47 10.72 -11.81
CA ALA A 9 -8.52 10.05 -12.59
C ALA A 9 -8.39 8.52 -12.54
N ASP A 10 -7.17 7.98 -12.64
CA ASP A 10 -6.95 6.54 -12.50
C ASP A 10 -7.23 6.04 -11.09
N ARG A 11 -6.84 6.80 -10.06
CA ARG A 11 -7.15 6.48 -8.67
C ARG A 11 -8.65 6.44 -8.38
N ALA A 12 -9.42 7.35 -8.98
CA ALA A 12 -10.88 7.40 -8.81
C ALA A 12 -11.61 6.13 -9.30
N ARG A 13 -10.96 5.28 -10.11
CA ARG A 13 -11.52 4.00 -10.57
C ARG A 13 -11.50 2.91 -9.50
N PHE A 14 -10.72 3.08 -8.43
CA PHE A 14 -10.55 2.10 -7.37
C PHE A 14 -11.27 2.54 -6.11
N THR A 15 -11.83 1.58 -5.38
CA THR A 15 -12.31 1.83 -4.02
C THR A 15 -11.13 2.06 -3.08
N ARG A 16 -11.34 2.77 -1.96
CA ARG A 16 -10.31 2.95 -0.93
C ARG A 16 -9.81 1.62 -0.37
N GLN A 17 -10.71 0.64 -0.20
CA GLN A 17 -10.36 -0.73 0.15
C GLN A 17 -9.41 -1.38 -0.87
N ALA A 18 -9.65 -1.21 -2.17
CA ALA A 18 -8.77 -1.75 -3.21
C ALA A 18 -7.39 -1.06 -3.21
N LEU A 19 -7.35 0.26 -3.02
CA LEU A 19 -6.09 1.01 -2.90
C LEU A 19 -5.30 0.56 -1.67
N ALA A 20 -5.95 0.38 -0.51
CA ALA A 20 -5.30 -0.16 0.69
C ALA A 20 -4.78 -1.58 0.46
N ARG A 21 -5.51 -2.42 -0.30
CA ARG A 21 -5.04 -3.76 -0.66
C ARG A 21 -3.78 -3.73 -1.51
N LEU A 22 -3.70 -2.79 -2.46
CA LEU A 22 -2.52 -2.58 -3.32
C LEU A 22 -1.31 -2.15 -2.49
N VAL A 23 -1.48 -1.21 -1.56
CA VAL A 23 -0.40 -0.80 -0.64
C VAL A 23 0.07 -1.97 0.23
N LEU A 24 -0.83 -2.80 0.73
CA LEU A 24 -0.46 -4.02 1.45
C LEU A 24 0.35 -4.98 0.56
N CYS A 25 -0.07 -5.21 -0.69
CA CYS A 25 0.70 -6.05 -1.63
C CYS A 25 2.10 -5.48 -1.88
N ASP A 26 2.20 -4.17 -2.11
CA ASP A 26 3.46 -3.46 -2.39
C ASP A 26 4.44 -3.61 -1.22
N HIS A 27 4.00 -3.34 0.02
CA HIS A 27 4.83 -3.55 1.20
C HIS A 27 5.18 -5.04 1.44
N ALA A 28 4.29 -5.97 1.08
CA ALA A 28 4.58 -7.39 1.20
C ALA A 28 5.66 -7.86 0.20
N VAL A 29 5.69 -7.27 -1.01
CA VAL A 29 6.77 -7.49 -1.98
C VAL A 29 8.11 -7.03 -1.42
N ASP A 30 8.14 -5.83 -0.84
CA ASP A 30 9.31 -5.27 -0.16
C ASP A 30 9.85 -6.21 0.94
N VAL A 31 8.96 -6.77 1.77
CA VAL A 31 9.33 -7.78 2.79
C VAL A 31 9.90 -9.04 2.16
N ALA A 32 9.23 -9.57 1.13
CA ALA A 32 9.66 -10.80 0.47
C ALA A 32 11.03 -10.65 -0.20
N ASP A 33 11.26 -9.52 -0.88
CA ASP A 33 12.52 -9.22 -1.55
C ASP A 33 13.64 -8.93 -0.54
N GLY A 34 13.33 -8.22 0.55
CA GLY A 34 14.25 -8.03 1.67
C GLY A 34 14.68 -9.35 2.33
N ALA A 35 13.72 -10.24 2.58
CA ALA A 35 14.00 -11.58 3.12
C ALA A 35 14.83 -12.43 2.13
N ALA A 36 14.51 -12.39 0.84
CA ALA A 36 15.28 -13.08 -0.19
C ALA A 36 16.73 -12.58 -0.26
N GLY A 37 16.96 -11.27 -0.10
CA GLY A 37 18.29 -10.67 -0.08
C GLY A 37 19.18 -11.16 1.07
N LEU A 38 18.59 -11.54 2.21
CA LEU A 38 19.30 -12.13 3.34
C LEU A 38 19.69 -13.60 3.12
N VAL A 39 18.98 -14.32 2.25
CA VAL A 39 19.30 -15.71 1.90
C VAL A 39 20.50 -15.79 0.96
N ALA A 40 20.69 -14.79 0.09
CA ALA A 40 21.78 -14.77 -0.87
C ALA A 40 23.14 -14.53 -0.19
N THR A 41 24.02 -15.52 -0.23
CA THR A 41 25.37 -15.47 0.39
C THR A 41 26.45 -14.94 -0.56
N GLU A 42 26.20 -14.88 -1.86
CA GLU A 42 27.18 -14.45 -2.88
C GLU A 42 27.75 -13.05 -2.61
N ASN A 43 26.94 -12.16 -2.03
CA ASN A 43 27.33 -10.77 -1.72
C ASN A 43 27.94 -10.58 -0.31
N ASP A 44 28.19 -11.67 0.44
CA ASP A 44 28.84 -11.58 1.75
C ASP A 44 30.22 -10.89 1.71
N PRO A 45 31.10 -11.14 0.71
CA PRO A 45 32.40 -10.48 0.63
C PRO A 45 32.32 -8.96 0.46
N ASP A 46 31.25 -8.46 -0.18
CA ASP A 46 31.00 -7.03 -0.39
C ASP A 46 30.26 -6.37 0.79
N THR A 47 29.74 -7.20 1.71
CA THR A 47 29.01 -6.75 2.89
C THR A 47 30.01 -6.49 4.02
N GLY A 48 30.32 -5.20 4.27
CA GLY A 48 31.20 -4.81 5.37
C GLY A 48 30.72 -5.26 6.76
N PRO A 49 31.55 -5.14 7.81
CA PRO A 49 31.20 -5.57 9.16
C PRO A 49 29.86 -4.98 9.62
N GLY A 50 28.94 -5.84 10.08
CA GLY A 50 27.60 -5.46 10.54
C GLY A 50 26.53 -5.32 9.44
N GLY A 51 26.89 -5.44 8.16
CA GLY A 51 25.93 -5.25 7.07
C GLY A 51 24.75 -6.24 7.08
N ARG A 52 24.97 -7.50 7.49
CA ARG A 52 23.87 -8.48 7.64
C ARG A 52 22.93 -8.17 8.81
N VAL A 53 23.44 -7.62 9.91
CA VAL A 53 22.61 -7.12 11.01
C VAL A 53 21.78 -5.92 10.55
N SER A 54 22.38 -5.00 9.79
CA SER A 54 21.66 -3.86 9.19
C SER A 54 20.54 -4.32 8.25
N GLN A 55 20.79 -5.31 7.39
CA GLN A 55 19.77 -5.86 6.50
C GLN A 55 18.65 -6.58 7.26
N ALA A 56 18.99 -7.33 8.31
CA ALA A 56 17.99 -7.97 9.17
C ALA A 56 17.13 -6.95 9.93
N PHE A 57 17.72 -5.84 10.38
CA PHE A 57 16.97 -4.74 10.98
C PHE A 57 16.03 -4.07 9.97
N GLN A 58 16.49 -3.81 8.75
CA GLN A 58 15.63 -3.31 7.67
C GLN A 58 14.45 -4.25 7.37
N LEU A 59 14.64 -5.57 7.44
CA LEU A 59 13.55 -6.53 7.29
C LEU A 59 12.45 -6.34 8.37
N ILE A 60 12.83 -6.03 9.60
CA ILE A 60 11.88 -5.70 10.67
C ILE A 60 11.08 -4.44 10.30
N GLU A 61 11.76 -3.37 9.86
CA GLU A 61 11.09 -2.12 9.44
C GLU A 61 10.15 -2.33 8.24
N LEU A 62 10.52 -3.18 7.28
CA LEU A 62 9.67 -3.57 6.16
C LEU A 62 8.43 -4.33 6.66
N ALA A 63 8.61 -5.27 7.57
CA ALA A 63 7.52 -6.06 8.14
C ALA A 63 6.55 -5.20 8.96
N GLU A 64 7.05 -4.25 9.74
CA GLU A 64 6.23 -3.30 10.50
C GLU A 64 5.39 -2.41 9.56
N ARG A 65 5.96 -1.95 8.44
CA ARG A 65 5.22 -1.20 7.42
C ARG A 65 4.15 -2.04 6.74
N ALA A 66 4.42 -3.32 6.48
CA ALA A 66 3.44 -4.25 5.94
C ALA A 66 2.31 -4.54 6.94
N LEU A 67 2.62 -4.63 8.23
CA LEU A 67 1.62 -4.78 9.29
C LEU A 67 0.70 -3.55 9.38
N ALA A 68 1.27 -2.35 9.36
CA ALA A 68 0.49 -1.11 9.38
C ALA A 68 -0.46 -1.01 8.16
N SER A 69 0.00 -1.37 6.95
CA SER A 69 -0.87 -1.38 5.77
C SER A 69 -1.93 -2.49 5.82
N ALA A 70 -1.65 -3.63 6.46
CA ALA A 70 -2.65 -4.67 6.71
C ALA A 70 -3.76 -4.19 7.64
N VAL A 71 -3.40 -3.48 8.72
CA VAL A 71 -4.38 -2.85 9.62
C VAL A 71 -5.24 -1.85 8.88
N ILE A 72 -4.65 -0.96 8.08
CA ILE A 72 -5.42 0.01 7.26
C ILE A 72 -6.37 -0.72 6.32
N TYR A 73 -5.91 -1.78 5.65
CA TYR A 73 -6.74 -2.57 4.76
C TYR A 73 -7.95 -3.21 5.47
N GLU A 74 -7.74 -3.79 6.65
CA GLU A 74 -8.82 -4.36 7.46
C GLU A 74 -9.80 -3.27 7.95
N ARG A 75 -9.30 -2.09 8.34
CA ARG A 75 -10.16 -0.95 8.70
C ARG A 75 -11.01 -0.47 7.53
N GLU A 76 -10.45 -0.40 6.31
CA GLU A 76 -11.21 -0.08 5.08
C GLU A 76 -12.23 -1.16 4.70
N ARG A 77 -12.00 -2.42 5.12
CA ARG A 77 -12.96 -3.53 4.97
C ARG A 77 -14.08 -3.49 6.03
N GLY A 78 -13.95 -2.65 7.05
CA GLY A 78 -14.93 -2.47 8.12
C GLY A 78 -14.62 -3.22 9.42
N SER A 79 -13.47 -3.89 9.52
CA SER A 79 -13.05 -4.59 10.73
C SER A 79 -12.85 -3.58 11.87
N SER A 80 -13.36 -3.90 13.06
CA SER A 80 -13.22 -3.10 14.28
C SER A 80 -11.82 -3.25 14.91
N TRP A 81 -11.45 -2.30 15.77
CA TRP A 81 -10.21 -2.41 16.56
C TRP A 81 -10.19 -3.65 17.46
N ALA A 82 -11.35 -4.10 17.95
CA ALA A 82 -11.45 -5.31 18.76
C ALA A 82 -11.11 -6.57 17.96
N GLU A 83 -11.64 -6.68 16.73
CA GLU A 83 -11.34 -7.80 15.83
C GLU A 83 -9.86 -7.81 15.44
N ILE A 84 -9.30 -6.65 15.08
CA ILE A 84 -7.89 -6.53 14.71
C ILE A 84 -6.99 -6.88 15.90
N ALA A 85 -7.26 -6.33 17.09
CA ALA A 85 -6.47 -6.57 18.28
C ALA A 85 -6.43 -8.05 18.69
N GLN A 86 -7.54 -8.77 18.48
CA GLN A 86 -7.61 -10.22 18.71
C GLN A 86 -6.56 -10.99 17.88
N TYR A 87 -6.38 -10.64 16.59
CA TYR A 87 -5.37 -11.28 15.74
C TYR A 87 -3.94 -10.88 16.11
N LEU A 88 -3.75 -9.70 16.72
CA LEU A 88 -2.45 -9.21 17.15
C LEU A 88 -2.06 -9.65 18.56
N GLY A 89 -3.01 -10.21 19.33
CA GLY A 89 -2.78 -10.61 20.72
C GLY A 89 -2.57 -9.44 21.68
N ILE A 90 -3.11 -8.27 21.37
CA ILE A 90 -3.01 -7.04 22.18
C ILE A 90 -4.40 -6.50 22.56
N GLY A 91 -4.45 -5.46 23.40
CA GLY A 91 -5.71 -4.80 23.75
C GLY A 91 -6.27 -3.94 22.60
N PRO A 92 -7.60 -3.75 22.48
CA PRO A 92 -8.18 -2.87 21.45
C PRO A 92 -7.68 -1.42 21.52
N ALA A 93 -7.56 -0.87 22.72
CA ALA A 93 -7.02 0.48 22.93
C ALA A 93 -5.53 0.57 22.56
N GLU A 94 -4.76 -0.48 22.80
CA GLU A 94 -3.35 -0.55 22.41
C GLU A 94 -3.19 -0.64 20.88
N ALA A 95 -4.06 -1.41 20.20
CA ALA A 95 -4.08 -1.45 18.74
C ALA A 95 -4.44 -0.09 18.13
N GLU A 96 -5.43 0.60 18.69
CA GLU A 96 -5.81 1.94 18.26
C GLU A 96 -4.70 2.97 18.52
N ASP A 97 -4.06 2.95 19.70
CA ASP A 97 -2.93 3.83 20.01
C ASP A 97 -1.75 3.60 19.04
N ARG A 98 -1.44 2.33 18.75
CA ARG A 98 -0.32 1.96 17.89
C ARG A 98 -0.54 2.31 16.41
N PHE A 99 -1.75 2.16 15.89
CA PHE A 99 -2.02 2.25 14.44
C PHE A 99 -2.98 3.38 14.04
N GLY A 100 -3.62 4.05 15.00
CA GLY A 100 -4.58 5.13 14.75
C GLY A 100 -3.99 6.26 13.91
N ALA A 101 -2.77 6.69 14.24
CA ALA A 101 -2.06 7.72 13.48
C ALA A 101 -1.80 7.33 12.01
N ASN A 102 -1.56 6.04 11.73
CA ASN A 102 -1.41 5.55 10.35
C ASN A 102 -2.74 5.62 9.60
N LEU A 103 -3.85 5.25 10.24
CA LEU A 103 -5.18 5.33 9.66
C LEU A 103 -5.60 6.79 9.41
N ASP A 104 -5.31 7.69 10.35
CA ASP A 104 -5.60 9.13 10.21
C ASP A 104 -4.80 9.75 9.07
N SER A 105 -3.51 9.40 8.95
CA SER A 105 -2.66 9.83 7.85
C SER A 105 -3.20 9.34 6.50
N TRP A 106 -3.64 8.08 6.44
CA TRP A 106 -4.27 7.50 5.26
C TRP A 106 -5.57 8.23 4.87
N ASN A 107 -6.46 8.51 5.84
CA ASN A 107 -7.69 9.26 5.62
C ASN A 107 -7.40 10.68 5.10
N THR A 108 -6.50 11.38 5.79
CA THR A 108 -6.10 12.75 5.46
C THR A 108 -5.50 12.86 4.06
N ALA A 109 -4.77 11.84 3.60
CA ALA A 109 -4.17 11.82 2.28
C ALA A 109 -5.19 11.79 1.12
N PHE A 110 -6.46 11.45 1.36
CA PHE A 110 -7.52 11.60 0.35
C PHE A 110 -8.12 13.02 0.33
N GLU A 111 -8.10 13.72 1.47
CA GLU A 111 -8.62 15.09 1.60
C GLU A 111 -7.58 16.13 1.18
N VAL A 112 -6.31 15.89 1.53
CA VAL A 112 -5.16 16.74 1.21
C VAL A 112 -4.11 15.87 0.49
N PRO A 113 -4.28 15.59 -0.81
CA PRO A 113 -3.46 14.58 -1.50
C PRO A 113 -2.00 14.96 -1.70
N TYR A 114 -1.68 16.25 -1.57
CA TYR A 114 -0.34 16.78 -1.77
C TYR A 114 0.03 17.73 -0.65
N ARG A 115 1.24 17.58 -0.14
CA ARG A 115 1.92 18.60 0.67
C ARG A 115 3.02 19.25 -0.16
N LEU A 116 3.43 20.45 0.20
CA LEU A 116 4.65 21.03 -0.36
C LEU A 116 5.86 20.51 0.43
N ASP A 117 7.01 20.43 -0.26
CA ASP A 117 8.30 20.24 0.39
C ASP A 117 8.67 21.47 1.25
N ASP A 118 9.70 21.35 2.08
CA ASP A 118 10.12 22.42 3.01
C ASP A 118 10.47 23.74 2.29
N ALA A 119 10.84 23.65 1.01
CA ALA A 119 11.13 24.81 0.17
C ALA A 119 9.89 25.42 -0.52
N GLY A 120 8.72 24.78 -0.43
CA GLY A 120 7.48 25.22 -1.08
C GLY A 120 7.45 25.02 -2.61
N ARG A 121 8.42 24.28 -3.17
CA ARG A 121 8.67 24.19 -4.62
C ARG A 121 8.11 22.90 -5.23
N LYS A 122 8.05 21.81 -4.47
CA LYS A 122 7.65 20.50 -4.97
C LYS A 122 6.43 19.98 -4.24
N ARG A 123 5.43 19.54 -5.00
CA ARG A 123 4.29 18.76 -4.46
C ARG A 123 4.75 17.34 -4.19
N ILE A 124 4.62 16.91 -2.94
CA ILE A 124 4.89 15.56 -2.46
C ILE A 124 3.53 14.87 -2.26
N PRO A 125 3.23 13.78 -2.99
CA PRO A 125 2.05 12.96 -2.71
C PRO A 125 2.05 12.47 -1.26
N GLN A 126 0.91 12.57 -0.60
CA GLN A 126 0.74 12.05 0.77
C GLN A 126 0.31 10.58 0.79
N LEU A 127 -0.34 10.12 -0.29
CA LEU A 127 -0.67 8.71 -0.45
C LEU A 127 0.59 7.87 -0.70
N PRO A 128 0.67 6.64 -0.18
CA PRO A 128 1.68 5.67 -0.58
C PRO A 128 1.68 5.49 -2.11
N THR A 129 2.85 5.24 -2.70
CA THR A 129 3.05 5.16 -4.16
C THR A 129 2.02 4.24 -4.84
N ALA A 130 1.78 3.06 -4.27
CA ALA A 130 0.83 2.10 -4.85
C ALA A 130 -0.64 2.55 -4.81
N ALA A 131 -1.02 3.44 -3.89
CA ALA A 131 -2.34 4.07 -3.87
C ALA A 131 -2.40 5.34 -4.72
N TYR A 132 -1.27 6.03 -4.88
CA TYR A 132 -1.15 7.23 -5.70
C TYR A 132 -1.20 6.90 -7.21
N ASP A 133 -0.46 5.87 -7.65
CA ASP A 133 -0.41 5.38 -9.03
C ASP A 133 -0.82 3.88 -9.08
N PRO A 134 -2.12 3.57 -8.91
CA PRO A 134 -2.59 2.20 -8.77
C PRO A 134 -2.50 1.37 -10.06
N ALA A 135 -2.54 2.00 -11.24
CA ALA A 135 -2.38 1.31 -12.51
C ALA A 135 -0.98 0.71 -12.62
N ARG A 136 0.05 1.52 -12.37
CA ARG A 136 1.44 1.06 -12.35
C ARG A 136 1.67 0.00 -11.27
N ALA A 137 1.12 0.19 -10.08
CA ALA A 137 1.24 -0.78 -8.99
C ALA A 137 0.65 -2.15 -9.38
N CYS A 138 -0.52 -2.17 -10.02
CA CYS A 138 -1.12 -3.41 -10.54
C CYS A 138 -0.18 -4.15 -11.50
N ASP A 139 0.42 -3.44 -12.47
CA ASP A 139 1.32 -4.04 -13.47
C ASP A 139 2.58 -4.63 -12.82
N GLN A 140 3.19 -3.89 -11.89
CA GLN A 140 4.38 -4.32 -11.15
C GLN A 140 4.07 -5.55 -10.29
N LEU A 141 2.98 -5.52 -9.52
CA LEU A 141 2.58 -6.60 -8.63
C LEU A 141 2.15 -7.86 -9.41
N ASN A 142 1.45 -7.70 -10.53
CA ASN A 142 1.11 -8.83 -11.41
C ASN A 142 2.38 -9.49 -11.97
N THR A 143 3.37 -8.69 -12.40
CA THR A 143 4.65 -9.20 -12.90
C THR A 143 5.43 -9.93 -11.80
N TRP A 144 5.52 -9.35 -10.61
CA TRP A 144 6.17 -9.96 -9.45
C TRP A 144 5.53 -11.31 -9.12
N ALA A 145 4.20 -11.34 -9.01
CA ALA A 145 3.45 -12.56 -8.69
C ALA A 145 3.57 -13.62 -9.79
N GLY A 146 3.45 -13.23 -11.07
CA GLY A 146 3.59 -14.15 -12.20
C GLY A 146 4.97 -14.80 -12.28
N ASN A 147 6.03 -14.09 -11.89
CA ASN A 147 7.40 -14.63 -11.90
C ASN A 147 7.71 -15.53 -10.71
N ARG A 148 7.07 -15.31 -9.54
CA ARG A 148 7.46 -15.94 -8.26
C ARG A 148 6.44 -16.94 -7.70
N LEU A 149 5.16 -16.83 -8.07
CA LEU A 149 4.10 -17.71 -7.57
C LEU A 149 3.71 -18.72 -8.65
N ILE A 150 4.40 -19.87 -8.69
CA ILE A 150 4.18 -20.97 -9.65
C ILE A 150 2.73 -21.53 -9.63
N LEU A 151 1.98 -21.28 -8.55
CA LEU A 151 0.63 -21.84 -8.33
C LEU A 151 -0.54 -20.96 -8.80
N VAL A 152 -0.31 -19.72 -9.26
CA VAL A 152 -1.42 -18.85 -9.68
C VAL A 152 -1.57 -18.89 -11.20
N ASN A 153 -2.48 -19.73 -11.71
CA ASN A 153 -2.75 -19.89 -13.14
C ASN A 153 -3.62 -18.74 -13.73
N ASP A 154 -3.72 -17.61 -13.02
CA ASP A 154 -4.40 -16.39 -13.49
C ASP A 154 -3.38 -15.47 -14.17
N LYS A 155 -3.73 -14.93 -15.34
CA LYS A 155 -2.90 -13.96 -16.07
C LYS A 155 -2.73 -12.63 -15.32
N ARG A 156 -3.56 -12.34 -14.30
CA ARG A 156 -3.55 -11.10 -13.50
C ARG A 156 -3.76 -11.37 -12.00
N PRO A 157 -2.84 -12.11 -11.37
CA PRO A 157 -3.02 -12.73 -10.06
C PRO A 157 -3.29 -11.76 -8.90
N VAL A 158 -2.95 -10.48 -9.05
CA VAL A 158 -3.19 -9.45 -8.02
C VAL A 158 -4.38 -8.57 -8.40
N SER A 159 -4.40 -8.05 -9.63
CA SER A 159 -5.43 -7.08 -10.03
C SER A 159 -6.82 -7.69 -10.28
N SER A 160 -6.94 -9.00 -10.54
CA SER A 160 -8.24 -9.64 -10.84
C SER A 160 -9.18 -9.73 -9.63
N GLY A 161 -8.64 -9.70 -8.40
CA GLY A 161 -9.40 -9.79 -7.16
C GLY A 161 -9.77 -8.45 -6.51
N LEU A 162 -9.49 -7.31 -7.15
CA LEU A 162 -9.74 -5.98 -6.57
C LEU A 162 -11.18 -5.49 -6.82
N VAL A 163 -11.75 -4.80 -5.83
CA VAL A 163 -13.09 -4.19 -5.92
C VAL A 163 -13.01 -2.83 -6.61
N MET A 164 -13.61 -2.73 -7.81
CA MET A 164 -13.65 -1.52 -8.61
C MET A 164 -14.78 -0.57 -8.16
N ALA A 165 -14.59 0.74 -8.35
CA ALA A 165 -15.66 1.72 -8.15
C ALA A 165 -16.72 1.61 -9.27
N VAL A 166 -17.99 1.83 -8.94
CA VAL A 166 -19.07 1.87 -9.95
C VAL A 166 -18.97 3.20 -10.70
N PRO A 167 -18.90 3.22 -12.04
CA PRO A 167 -18.88 4.49 -12.78
C PRO A 167 -20.20 5.25 -12.56
N GLU A 168 -20.11 6.53 -12.22
CA GLU A 168 -21.28 7.42 -12.22
C GLU A 168 -21.87 7.43 -13.63
N LYS A 169 -23.12 6.96 -13.75
CA LYS A 169 -23.89 7.12 -14.99
C LYS A 169 -24.07 8.61 -15.26
N GLU A 170 -23.58 9.07 -16.41
CA GLU A 170 -23.98 10.36 -16.98
C GLU A 170 -25.51 10.47 -16.94
N LEU A 171 -26.02 11.41 -16.13
CA LEU A 171 -27.44 11.77 -16.14
C LEU A 171 -27.74 12.42 -17.49
N PRO A 172 -28.82 12.02 -18.19
CA PRO A 172 -29.13 12.60 -19.49
C PRO A 172 -29.40 14.10 -19.35
N SER A 173 -28.72 14.88 -20.19
CA SER A 173 -28.87 16.32 -20.32
C SER A 173 -30.34 16.68 -20.58
N VAL A 174 -30.98 17.31 -19.61
CA VAL A 174 -32.28 17.95 -19.81
C VAL A 174 -32.02 19.26 -20.55
N THR A 175 -32.21 19.25 -21.87
CA THR A 175 -32.29 20.48 -22.67
C THR A 175 -33.68 21.11 -22.52
N PRO A 176 -33.77 22.46 -22.54
CA PRO A 176 -34.95 23.24 -22.14
C PRO A 176 -36.10 23.20 -23.14
#